data_AF-A0AAD1FK02-F1
#
_entry.id   AF-A0AAD1FK02-F1
#
_cell.length_a   1.000
_cell.length_b   1.000
_cell.length_c   1.000
_cell.angle_alpha   90.00
_cell.angle_beta   90.00
_cell.angle_gamma   90.00
#
_symmetry.space_group_name_H-M   'P 1'
#
loop_
_entity.id
_entity.type
_entity.pdbx_description
1 polymer ?
#
loop_
_entity_poly.entity_id
_entity_poly.type
_entity_poly.pdbx_seq_one_letter_code
_entity_poly.pdbx_strand_id
1 'polypeptide(L)'
;MPYPYPEGYQAYHQYEIVKDINLENIKNGYKLLSEKDKIVLSKLMKDRKFTLEDTANPQKGQIAKIFGQGIGTQIQFGTGVVWYEKMGLLKEVVK
;
A
#
# COMPACT_ATOMS: atom_id res chain seq x y z
N MET A 1 16.30 -36.41 6.51
CA MET A 1 16.51 -35.76 5.21
C MET A 1 15.79 -34.42 5.25
N PRO A 2 16.50 -33.28 5.24
CA PRO A 2 15.85 -31.98 5.29
C PRO A 2 15.31 -31.61 3.89
N TYR A 3 14.08 -31.14 3.83
CA TYR A 3 13.47 -30.60 2.62
C TYR A 3 14.21 -29.31 2.20
N PRO A 4 14.51 -29.10 0.90
CA PRO A 4 15.09 -27.86 0.43
C PRO A 4 14.01 -26.78 0.51
N TYR A 5 14.10 -25.87 1.50
CA TYR A 5 13.34 -24.63 1.41
C TYR A 5 13.96 -23.85 0.25
N PRO A 6 13.21 -23.53 -0.82
CA PRO A 6 13.73 -22.64 -1.85
C PRO A 6 14.08 -21.32 -1.16
N GLU A 7 15.29 -20.82 -1.39
CA GLU A 7 15.80 -19.49 -1.01
C GLU A 7 15.00 -18.38 -1.74
N GLY A 8 13.69 -18.37 -1.56
CA GLY A 8 12.84 -17.23 -1.85
C GLY A 8 12.72 -16.42 -0.57
N TYR A 9 13.76 -15.66 -0.24
CA TYR A 9 13.68 -14.58 0.73
C TYR A 9 12.65 -13.57 0.21
N GLN A 10 11.36 -13.83 0.44
CA GLN A 10 10.32 -12.86 0.16
C GLN A 10 10.50 -11.81 1.24
N ALA A 11 11.19 -10.72 0.89
CA ALA A 11 11.50 -9.65 1.81
C ALA A 11 10.22 -9.27 2.57
N TYR A 12 10.28 -9.43 3.89
CA TYR A 12 9.15 -9.12 4.74
C TYR A 12 9.09 -7.61 4.89
N HIS A 13 8.34 -6.96 4.01
CA HIS A 13 8.15 -5.52 4.07
C HIS A 13 7.10 -5.21 5.14
N GLN A 14 7.55 -4.75 6.31
CA GLN A 14 6.67 -4.18 7.32
C GLN A 14 6.46 -2.71 7.00
N TYR A 15 5.23 -2.23 7.09
CA TYR A 15 4.91 -0.81 6.92
C TYR A 15 4.26 -0.29 8.19
N GLU A 16 4.73 0.87 8.65
CA GLU A 16 4.10 1.61 9.74
C GLU A 16 3.31 2.78 9.16
N ILE A 17 2.12 3.01 9.72
CA ILE A 17 1.27 4.13 9.37
C ILE A 17 1.82 5.37 10.06
N VAL A 18 2.54 6.21 9.30
CA VAL A 18 3.09 7.48 9.80
C VAL A 18 2.01 8.53 9.91
N LYS A 19 1.02 8.48 9.01
CA LYS A 19 -0.13 9.40 8.99
C LYS A 19 -1.41 8.63 8.76
N ASP A 20 -2.45 9.07 9.47
CA ASP A 20 -3.78 8.50 9.37
C ASP A 20 -4.26 8.45 7.90
N ILE A 21 -4.73 7.28 7.46
CA ILE A 21 -5.15 7.06 6.07
C ILE A 21 -6.56 7.62 5.93
N ASN A 22 -6.64 8.92 5.63
CA ASN A 22 -7.88 9.64 5.40
C ASN A 22 -7.81 10.47 4.11
N LEU A 23 -8.96 11.00 3.69
CA LEU A 23 -9.08 11.70 2.40
C LEU A 23 -8.20 12.94 2.33
N GLU A 24 -8.04 13.66 3.45
CA GLU A 24 -7.23 14.86 3.52
C GLU A 24 -5.75 14.54 3.32
N ASN A 25 -5.23 13.55 4.06
CA ASN A 25 -3.85 13.10 3.98
C ASN A 25 -3.53 12.49 2.60
N ILE A 26 -4.46 11.73 2.02
CA ILE A 26 -4.32 11.20 0.65
C ILE A 26 -4.30 12.34 -0.38
N LYS A 27 -5.19 13.33 -0.26
CA LYS A 27 -5.19 14.49 -1.18
C LYS A 27 -3.91 15.30 -1.05
N ASN A 28 -3.42 15.51 0.17
CA ASN A 28 -2.17 16.21 0.42
C ASN A 28 -0.99 15.42 -0.14
N GLY A 29 -0.89 14.12 0.13
CA GLY A 29 0.11 13.24 -0.44
C GLY A 29 0.08 13.24 -1.97
N TYR A 30 -1.11 13.12 -2.57
CA TYR A 30 -1.30 13.18 -4.02
C TYR A 30 -0.81 14.51 -4.61
N LYS A 31 -1.03 15.65 -3.93
CA LYS A 31 -0.50 16.95 -4.36
C LYS A 31 1.03 17.01 -4.29
N LEU A 32 1.64 16.34 -3.31
CA LEU A 32 3.09 16.24 -3.14
C LEU A 32 3.77 15.29 -4.14
N LEU A 33 3.01 14.38 -4.76
CA LEU A 33 3.54 13.54 -5.83
C LEU A 33 4.07 14.38 -7.00
N SER A 34 5.12 13.86 -7.64
CA SER A 34 5.63 14.41 -8.90
C SER A 34 4.59 14.30 -10.02
N GLU A 35 4.65 15.17 -11.03
CA GLU A 35 3.73 15.12 -12.18
C GLU A 35 3.68 13.74 -12.85
N LYS A 36 4.83 13.08 -12.99
CA LYS A 36 4.91 11.71 -13.52
C LYS A 36 4.08 10.73 -12.70
N ASP A 37 4.24 10.77 -11.38
CA ASP A 37 3.53 9.90 -10.44
C ASP A 37 2.01 10.18 -10.45
N LYS A 38 1.61 11.45 -10.53
CA LYS A 38 0.21 11.86 -10.69
C LYS A 38 -0.41 11.29 -11.96
N ILE A 39 0.32 11.35 -13.09
CA ILE A 39 -0.14 10.80 -14.37
C ILE A 39 -0.31 9.28 -14.28
N VAL A 40 0.68 8.57 -13.72
CA VAL A 40 0.62 7.11 -13.56
C VAL A 40 -0.53 6.72 -12.64
N LEU A 41 -0.67 7.39 -11.50
CA LEU A 41 -1.75 7.11 -10.54
C LEU A 41 -3.12 7.44 -11.14
N SER A 42 -3.28 8.57 -11.83
CA SER A 42 -4.53 8.91 -12.54
C SER A 42 -4.90 7.87 -13.60
N LYS A 43 -3.89 7.34 -14.31
CA LYS A 43 -4.09 6.28 -15.30
C LYS A 43 -4.52 4.98 -14.63
N LEU A 44 -3.89 4.60 -13.52
CA LEU A 44 -4.28 3.44 -12.71
C LEU A 44 -5.68 3.59 -12.13
N MET A 45 -6.04 4.76 -11.61
CA MET A 45 -7.38 5.09 -11.10
C MET A 45 -8.44 4.86 -12.16
N LYS A 46 -8.17 5.31 -13.39
CA LYS A 46 -9.08 5.14 -14.53
C LYS A 46 -9.17 3.67 -14.98
N ASP A 47 -8.04 2.98 -15.03
CA ASP A 47 -7.93 1.58 -15.47
C ASP A 47 -8.62 0.60 -14.49
N ARG A 48 -8.34 0.76 -13.20
CA ARG A 48 -8.90 -0.06 -12.12
C ARG A 48 -10.21 0.49 -11.53
N LYS A 49 -10.71 1.62 -12.04
CA LYS A 49 -11.94 2.28 -11.62
C LYS A 49 -12.03 2.56 -10.10
N PHE A 50 -10.95 3.08 -9.52
CA PHE A 50 -10.92 3.53 -8.12
C PHE A 50 -10.63 5.03 -8.01
N THR A 51 -10.95 5.63 -6.87
CA THR A 51 -10.74 7.05 -6.60
C THR A 51 -9.78 7.27 -5.42
N LEU A 52 -9.37 8.53 -5.20
CA LEU A 52 -8.58 8.89 -4.02
C LEU A 52 -9.38 8.63 -2.73
N GLU A 53 -10.71 8.72 -2.78
CA GLU A 53 -11.60 8.38 -1.66
C GLU A 53 -11.58 6.89 -1.34
N ASP A 54 -11.52 6.04 -2.36
CA ASP A 54 -11.34 4.59 -2.20
C ASP A 54 -9.96 4.28 -1.58
N THR A 55 -8.93 5.01 -2.03
CA THR A 55 -7.56 4.92 -1.49
C THR A 55 -7.49 5.38 -0.03
N ALA A 56 -8.29 6.37 0.33
CA ALA A 56 -8.44 6.91 1.68
C ALA A 56 -9.30 6.06 2.61
N ASN A 57 -9.89 4.98 2.11
CA ASN A 57 -10.66 4.05 2.92
C ASN A 57 -10.29 2.61 2.54
N PRO A 58 -9.10 2.12 2.97
CA PRO A 58 -8.61 0.80 2.60
C PRO A 58 -9.48 -0.38 3.12
N GLN A 59 -10.55 -0.12 3.88
CA GLN A 59 -11.51 -1.13 4.33
C GLN A 59 -12.45 -1.64 3.22
N LYS A 60 -12.55 -0.94 2.07
CA LYS A 60 -13.46 -1.31 0.97
C LYS A 60 -12.83 -2.19 -0.13
N GLY A 61 -11.51 -2.42 -0.09
CA GLY A 61 -10.83 -3.32 -1.02
C GLY A 61 -10.96 -4.79 -0.59
N GLN A 62 -11.27 -5.70 -1.50
CA GLN A 62 -11.35 -7.15 -1.24
C GLN A 62 -10.10 -7.64 -0.51
N ILE A 63 -10.25 -8.15 0.72
CA ILE A 63 -9.20 -8.74 1.55
C ILE A 63 -8.79 -10.10 0.98
N ALA A 64 -7.92 -10.10 -0.02
CA ALA A 64 -7.08 -11.23 -0.37
C ALA A 64 -6.03 -11.43 0.74
N LYS A 65 -6.43 -12.21 1.76
CA LYS A 65 -5.57 -13.20 2.44
C LYS A 65 -4.44 -13.61 1.49
N ILE A 66 -3.16 -13.60 1.83
CA ILE A 66 -2.40 -14.38 2.83
C ILE A 66 -0.95 -13.83 2.72
N PHE A 67 -0.17 -13.66 3.79
CA PHE A 67 0.96 -14.54 4.12
C PHE A 67 1.55 -14.11 5.48
N GLY A 68 1.60 -15.05 6.44
CA GLY A 68 2.35 -14.92 7.69
C GLY A 68 1.47 -14.88 8.95
N GLN A 69 1.64 -15.89 9.81
CA GLN A 69 0.97 -16.06 11.11
C GLN A 69 1.44 -14.99 12.13
N GLY A 70 1.04 -13.73 11.96
CA GLY A 70 1.32 -12.63 12.89
C GLY A 70 0.05 -11.96 13.38
N ILE A 71 0.00 -11.60 14.67
CA ILE A 71 -1.13 -10.93 15.36
C ILE A 71 -1.22 -9.43 14.97
N GLY A 72 -1.00 -9.12 13.68
CA GLY A 72 -0.97 -7.74 13.17
C GLY A 72 -2.21 -7.41 12.34
N THR A 73 -2.69 -6.18 12.42
CA THR A 73 -3.73 -5.66 11.53
C THR A 73 -3.18 -5.59 10.10
N GLN A 74 -3.66 -6.46 9.21
CA GLN A 74 -3.23 -6.49 7.81
C GLN A 74 -4.17 -5.61 6.98
N ILE A 75 -3.63 -4.53 6.41
CA ILE A 75 -4.38 -3.61 5.55
C ILE A 75 -4.10 -3.98 4.10
N GLN A 76 -5.15 -4.28 3.34
CA GLN A 76 -5.02 -4.42 1.91
C GLN A 76 -5.26 -3.09 1.23
N PHE A 77 -4.23 -2.63 0.54
CA PHE A 77 -4.32 -1.46 -0.28
C PHE A 77 -4.91 -1.85 -1.65
N GLY A 78 -6.05 -1.25 -2.03
CA GLY A 78 -6.64 -1.44 -3.37
C GLY A 78 -5.70 -0.95 -4.48
N THR A 79 -4.82 -0.02 -4.13
CA THR A 79 -3.67 0.48 -4.86
C THR A 79 -2.37 -0.11 -4.30
N GLY A 80 -1.31 -0.16 -5.10
CA GLY A 80 -0.02 -0.64 -4.59
C GLY A 80 0.46 0.17 -3.37
N VAL A 81 1.02 -0.51 -2.36
CA VAL A 81 1.56 0.09 -1.12
C VAL A 81 2.56 1.23 -1.38
N VAL A 82 3.28 1.14 -2.50
CA VAL A 82 4.20 2.16 -3.02
C VAL A 82 3.58 3.55 -3.14
N TRP A 83 2.28 3.65 -3.42
CA TRP A 83 1.61 4.95 -3.53
C TRP A 83 1.47 5.63 -2.17
N TYR A 84 1.17 4.85 -1.14
CA TYR A 84 1.03 5.35 0.21
C TYR A 84 2.40 5.75 0.80
N GLU A 85 3.45 5.02 0.45
CA GLU A 85 4.83 5.39 0.79
C GLU A 85 5.25 6.68 0.09
N LYS A 86 5.03 6.78 -1.23
CA LYS A 86 5.31 8.01 -2.00
C LYS A 86 4.52 9.22 -1.50
N MET A 87 3.32 9.00 -0.97
CA MET A 87 2.49 10.03 -0.33
C MET A 87 2.93 10.37 1.10
N GLY A 88 3.90 9.65 1.68
CA GLY A 88 4.38 9.84 3.05
C GLY A 88 3.38 9.41 4.12
N LEU A 89 2.48 8.49 3.78
CA LEU A 89 1.46 7.94 4.70
C LEU A 89 1.94 6.67 5.37
N LEU A 90 2.70 5.88 4.62
CA LEU A 90 3.37 4.69 5.10
C LEU A 90 4.88 4.89 5.07
N LYS A 91 5.56 4.20 5.97
CA LYS A 91 7.00 4.08 5.95
C LYS A 91 7.36 2.61 6.12
N GLU A 92 8.19 2.10 5.21
CA GLU A 92 8.76 0.78 5.37
C GLU A 92 9.65 0.74 6.62
N VAL A 93 9.37 -0.22 7.49
CA VAL A 93 10.16 -0.55 8.67
C VAL A 93 10.93 -1.81 8.32
N VAL A 94 12.15 -1.64 7.83
CA VAL A 94 13.08 -2.76 7.65
C VAL A 94 13.60 -3.13 9.03
N LYS A 95 13.36 -4.38 9.46
CA LYS A 95 13.83 -4.89 10.75
C LYS A 95 14.97 -5.88 10.56
#